data_AF-A0A139PPJ2-F1
#
_entry.id   AF-A0A139PPJ2-F1
#
_cell.length_a   1.000
_cell.length_b   1.000
_cell.length_c   1.000
_cell.angle_alpha   90.00
_cell.angle_beta   90.00
_cell.angle_gamma   90.00
#
_symmetry.space_group_name_H-M   'P 1'
#
loop_
_entity.id
_entity.type
_entity.pdbx_description
1 polymer ?
#
loop_
_entity_poly.entity_id
_entity_poly.type
_entity_poly.pdbx_seq_one_letter_code
_entity_poly.pdbx_strand_id
1 'polypeptide(L)' 'MLKAIDDNWVEQVDYLQQLAMAIGGQPVAQKNPIVEYYQEAYAGFEAMKEQIRADMVRNLLMGLVEVTPKGEIVTHFP' A
#
# COMPACT_ATOMS: atom_id res chain seq x y z
N MET A 1 9.06 -2.67 9.16
CA MET A 1 7.67 -2.19 9.33
C MET A 1 7.40 -0.92 8.55
N LEU A 2 8.16 0.17 8.77
CA LEU A 2 8.02 1.42 8.00
C LEU A 2 8.08 1.21 6.48
N LYS A 3 9.03 0.40 6.00
CA LYS A 3 9.15 0.05 4.57
C LYS A 3 7.86 -0.49 3.95
N ALA A 4 7.13 -1.36 4.64
CA ALA A 4 5.87 -1.89 4.13
C ALA A 4 4.80 -0.81 3.96
N ILE A 5 4.81 0.21 4.83
CA ILE A 5 3.90 1.36 4.73
C ILE A 5 4.31 2.24 3.55
N ASP A 6 5.61 2.55 3.44
CA ASP A 6 6.14 3.43 2.39
C ASP A 6 5.88 2.85 0.99
N ASP A 7 6.19 1.56 0.79
CA ASP A 7 6.01 0.88 -0.51
C ASP A 7 4.53 0.87 -0.93
N ASN A 8 3.63 0.49 -0.01
CA ASN A 8 2.18 0.46 -0.28
C ASN A 8 1.60 1.87 -0.51
N TRP A 9 2.11 2.89 0.19
CA TRP A 9 1.65 4.26 0.01
C TRP A 9 2.04 4.81 -1.38
N VAL A 10 3.25 4.52 -1.86
CA VAL A 10 3.68 4.90 -3.22
C VAL A 10 2.72 4.30 -4.26
N GLU A 11 2.42 3.00 -4.16
CA GLU A 11 1.47 2.33 -5.06
C GLU A 11 0.07 2.95 -4.99
N GLN A 12 -0.42 3.28 -3.79
CA GLN A 12 -1.74 3.91 -3.63
C GLN A 12 -1.78 5.31 -4.24
N VAL A 13 -0.73 6.11 -4.10
CA VAL A 13 -0.66 7.44 -4.72
C VAL A 13 -0.69 7.32 -6.25
N ASP A 14 0.07 6.39 -6.81
CA ASP A 14 0.08 6.12 -8.26
C ASP A 14 -1.31 5.66 -8.75
N TYR A 15 -1.97 4.80 -7.99
CA TYR A 15 -3.34 4.37 -8.26
C TYR A 15 -4.33 5.56 -8.27
N LEU A 16 -4.27 6.45 -7.28
CA LEU A 16 -5.15 7.63 -7.22
C LEU A 16 -4.94 8.57 -8.41
N GLN A 17 -3.70 8.73 -8.87
CA GLN A 17 -3.39 9.52 -10.07
C GLN A 17 -4.03 8.91 -11.32
N GLN A 18 -3.89 7.59 -11.50
CA GLN A 18 -4.52 6.88 -12.62
C GLN A 18 -6.05 6.96 -12.57
N LEU A 19 -6.64 6.80 -11.38
CA LEU A 19 -8.08 6.92 -11.16
C LEU A 19 -8.60 8.32 -11.54
N ALA A 20 -7.89 9.37 -11.13
CA ALA A 20 -8.25 10.75 -11.49
C ALA A 20 -8.20 10.99 -13.01
N MET A 21 -7.18 10.46 -13.70
CA MET A 21 -7.07 10.55 -15.17
C MET A 21 -8.22 9.81 -15.87
N ALA A 22 -8.59 8.63 -15.40
CA ALA A 22 -9.68 7.83 -15.98
C ALA A 22 -11.04 8.54 -15.87
N ILE A 23 -11.31 9.18 -14.73
CA ILE A 23 -12.56 9.90 -14.49
C ILE A 23 -12.64 11.20 -15.30
N GLY A 24 -11.52 11.89 -15.50
CA GLY A 24 -11.46 13.10 -16.34
C GLY A 24 -11.72 12.85 -17.83
N GLY A 25 -11.62 11.60 -18.29
CA GLY A 25 -11.86 11.20 -19.69
C GLY A 25 -13.28 10.75 -20.01
N GLN A 26 -14.16 10.59 -19.02
CA GLN A 26 -15.53 10.14 -19.25
C GLN A 26 -16.42 11.32 -19.71
N PRO A 27 -17.18 11.18 -20.81
CA PRO A 27 -18.26 12.12 -21.11
C PRO A 27 -19.21 12.11 -19.92
N VAL A 28 -19.61 13.29 -19.43
CA VAL A 28 -20.45 13.50 -18.25
C VAL A 28 -21.59 12.47 -18.22
N ALA A 29 -21.36 11.36 -17.51
CA ALA A 29 -22.36 10.33 -17.31
C ALA A 29 -23.36 10.83 -16.27
N GLN A 30 -24.51 10.19 -16.16
CA GLN A 30 -25.54 10.58 -15.18
C GLN A 30 -25.06 10.56 -13.72
N LYS A 31 -23.92 9.91 -13.43
CA LYS A 31 -23.31 9.87 -12.09
C LYS A 31 -22.23 10.93 -11.92
N ASN A 32 -22.15 11.48 -10.71
CA ASN A 32 -21.20 12.53 -10.38
C ASN A 32 -19.77 11.94 -10.30
N PRO A 33 -18.84 12.35 -11.20
CA PRO A 33 -17.48 11.80 -11.28
C PRO A 33 -16.69 11.96 -9.98
N ILE A 34 -16.97 13.02 -9.21
CA ILE A 34 -16.31 13.25 -7.92
C ILE A 34 -16.74 12.19 -6.90
N VAL A 35 -18.03 11.80 -6.90
CA VAL A 35 -18.54 10.79 -5.97
C VAL A 35 -17.93 9.42 -6.28
N GLU A 36 -17.82 9.07 -7.56
CA GLU A 36 -17.19 7.82 -8.00
C GLU A 36 -15.70 7.79 -7.63
N TYR A 37 -14.97 8.90 -7.85
CA TYR A 37 -13.58 9.01 -7.43
C TYR A 37 -13.42 8.71 -5.93
N TYR A 38 -14.22 9.34 -5.09
CA TYR A 38 -14.11 9.15 -3.64
C TYR A 38 -14.48 7.73 -3.19
N GLN A 39 -15.49 7.12 -3.80
CA GLN A 39 -15.89 5.74 -3.48
C GLN A 39 -14.77 4.76 -3.80
N GLU A 40 -14.20 4.88 -5.00
CA GLU A 40 -13.16 3.99 -5.50
C GLU A 40 -11.82 4.24 -4.77
N ALA A 41 -11.46 5.51 -4.54
CA ALA A 41 -10.29 5.89 -3.74
C ALA A 41 -10.35 5.32 -2.30
N TYR A 42 -11.53 5.36 -1.68
CA TYR A 42 -11.73 4.80 -0.35
C TYR A 42 -11.61 3.27 -0.33
N ALA A 43 -12.18 2.59 -1.33
CA ALA A 43 -12.01 1.15 -1.48
C ALA A 43 -10.52 0.76 -1.65
N GLY A 44 -9.77 1.49 -2.48
CA GLY A 44 -8.33 1.32 -2.63
C GLY A 44 -7.57 1.53 -1.32
N PHE A 45 -7.93 2.54 -0.54
CA PHE A 45 -7.33 2.79 0.78
C PHE A 45 -7.56 1.64 1.76
N GLU A 46 -8.78 1.08 1.81
CA GLU A 46 -9.05 -0.10 2.66
C GLU A 46 -8.23 -1.31 2.22
N ALA A 47 -8.10 -1.55 0.91
CA ALA A 47 -7.25 -2.61 0.38
C ALA A 47 -5.77 -2.41 0.73
N MET A 48 -5.25 -1.19 0.61
CA MET A 48 -3.89 -0.82 0.98
C MET A 48 -3.61 -1.14 2.47
N LYS A 49 -4.54 -0.86 3.39
CA LYS A 49 -4.36 -1.20 4.81
C LYS A 49 -4.23 -2.70 5.03
N GLU A 50 -5.02 -3.52 4.35
CA GLU A 50 -4.90 -4.98 4.46
C GLU A 50 -3.55 -5.46 3.91
N GLN A 51 -3.12 -4.91 2.78
CA GLN A 51 -1.84 -5.26 2.15
C GLN A 51 -0.65 -4.87 3.03
N ILE A 52 -0.66 -3.68 3.64
CA ILE A 52 0.36 -3.25 4.62
C ILE A 52 0.50 -4.27 5.76
N ARG A 53 -0.62 -4.78 6.31
CA ARG A 53 -0.55 -5.77 7.40
C ARG A 53 0.10 -7.07 6.93
N ALA A 54 -0.27 -7.55 5.74
CA ALA A 54 0.33 -8.74 5.15
C ALA A 54 1.84 -8.56 4.92
N ASP A 55 2.25 -7.41 4.39
CA ASP A 55 3.65 -7.11 4.08
C ASP A 55 4.49 -6.88 5.34
N MET A 56 3.90 -6.31 6.40
CA MET A 56 4.57 -6.23 7.70
C MET A 56 4.90 -7.62 8.26
N VAL A 57 3.95 -8.56 8.21
CA VAL A 57 4.16 -9.95 8.66
C VAL A 57 5.19 -10.64 7.78
N ARG A 58 5.07 -10.51 6.45
CA ARG A 58 6.04 -11.06 5.50
C ARG A 58 7.45 -10.53 5.77
N ASN A 59 7.62 -9.22 5.91
CA ASN A 59 8.92 -8.61 6.16
C ASN A 59 9.51 -9.03 7.51
N LEU A 60 8.67 -9.25 8.53
CA LEU A 60 9.12 -9.79 9.81
C LEU A 60 9.61 -11.24 9.67
N LEU A 61 8.91 -12.08 8.90
CA LEU A 61 9.28 -13.49 8.69
C LEU A 61 10.50 -13.67 7.79
N MET A 62 10.69 -12.78 6.80
CA MET A 62 11.84 -12.80 5.90
C MET A 62 13.10 -12.18 6.51
N GLY A 63 12.93 -11.22 7.43
CA GLY A 63 14.02 -10.69 8.26
C GLY A 63 14.43 -11.69 9.34
N LEU A 64 14.90 -12.87 8.93
CA LEU A 64 15.35 -13.90 9.86
C LEU A 64 16.59 -13.42 10.61
N VAL A 65 16.49 -13.57 11.93
CA VAL A 65 17.47 -13.25 12.95
C VAL A 65 18.80 -13.96 12.67
N GLU A 66 19.86 -13.19 12.49
CA GLU A 66 21.22 -13.71 12.61
C GLU A 66 21.57 -13.73 14.10
N VAL A 67 21.84 -14.93 14.63
CA VAL A 67 22.44 -15.08 15.96
C VAL A 67 23.94 -14.99 15.77
N THR A 68 24.54 -13.91 16.24
CA THR A 68 25.99 -13.75 16.18
C THR A 68 26.67 -14.82 17.05
N PRO A 69 27.96 -15.14 16.83
CA PRO A 69 28.70 -16.09 17.66
C PRO A 69 28.75 -15.73 19.17
N LYS A 70 28.39 -14.49 19.52
CA LYS A 70 28.27 -14.00 20.90
C LYS A 70 26.88 -14.18 21.52
N GLY A 71 25.93 -14.72 20.76
CA GLY A 71 24.53 -14.90 21.18
C GLY A 71 23.65 -13.66 20.99
N GLU A 72 24.12 -12.64 20.26
CA GLU A 72 23.32 -11.44 19.99
C GLU A 72 22.38 -11.68 18.81
N ILE A 73 21.11 -11.26 18.96
CA ILE A 73 20.08 -11.35 17.91
C ILE A 73 20.18 -10.06 17.07
N VAL A 74 20.57 -10.20 15.81
CA VAL A 74 20.60 -9.10 14.83
C VAL A 74 19.56 -9.37 13.75
N THR A 75 18.65 -8.44 13.50
CA THR A 75 17.63 -8.54 12.44
C THR A 75 17.96 -7.60 11.30
N HIS A 76 18.22 -8.16 10.11
CA HIS A 76 18.31 -7.41 8.87
C HIS A 76 16.97 -7.51 8.14
N PHE A 77 16.27 -6.38 8.01
CA PHE A 77 15.07 -6.29 7.18
C PHE A 77 15.48 -6.03 5.73
N PRO A 78 14.86 -6.71 4.74
CA PRO A 78 15.13 -6.45 3.33
C PRO A 78 14.72 -5.05 2.89
#